data_AF-A0A7J3VNX6-F1
#
_entry.id   AF-A0A7J3VNX6-F1
#
_cell.length_a   1.000
_cell.length_b   1.000
_cell.length_c   1.000
_cell.angle_alpha   90.00
_cell.angle_beta   90.00
_cell.angle_gamma   90.00
#
_symmetry.space_group_name_H-M   'P 1'
#
loop_
_entity.id
_entity.type
_entity.pdbx_description
1 polymer ?
#
loop_
_entity_poly.entity_id
_entity_poly.type
_entity_poly.pdbx_seq_one_letter_code
_entity_poly.pdbx_strand_id
1 'polypeptide(L)'
;MKVIDDARSKDTPNYAGNIIYILAGLPEFLRKPMMRNRLNEFFTLQDEDKVEMIRNVVDALPSMDMGTVAKLFKTWLELLHEFGDDKRISIFSIYAIVMASNVEKITRIDFAPLVEALNSLDASVRSATTSSMKHVLQNIDEEKRRMLLSGIPENLLRELGLSA
;
A
#
# COMPACT_ATOMS: atom_id res chain seq x y z
N MET A 1 -48.96 -1.36 -2.06
CA MET A 1 -48.10 -2.57 -2.16
C MET A 1 -46.78 -2.11 -2.78
N LYS A 2 -45.73 -1.94 -1.97
CA LYS A 2 -44.41 -1.51 -2.45
C LYS A 2 -43.74 -2.72 -3.09
N VAL A 3 -43.55 -2.68 -4.40
CA VAL A 3 -42.62 -3.57 -5.09
C VAL A 3 -41.22 -3.06 -4.76
N ILE A 4 -40.44 -3.94 -4.16
CA ILE A 4 -39.10 -3.68 -3.66
C ILE A 4 -38.20 -3.80 -4.89
N ASP A 5 -37.61 -2.69 -5.34
CA ASP A 5 -36.54 -2.71 -6.32
C ASP A 5 -35.34 -3.40 -5.68
N ASP A 6 -35.15 -4.65 -6.07
CA ASP A 6 -33.99 -5.48 -5.73
C ASP A 6 -32.80 -4.97 -6.56
N ALA A 7 -32.21 -3.87 -6.11
CA ALA A 7 -30.94 -3.36 -6.61
C ALA A 7 -29.83 -4.33 -6.19
N ARG A 8 -29.64 -5.40 -6.97
CA ARG A 8 -28.39 -6.18 -7.01
C ARG A 8 -27.24 -5.18 -7.11
N SER A 9 -26.42 -5.06 -6.05
CA SER A 9 -25.12 -4.42 -6.17
C SER A 9 -24.37 -5.16 -7.28
N LYS A 10 -23.99 -4.43 -8.32
CA LYS A 10 -22.99 -4.92 -9.26
C LYS A 10 -21.68 -4.94 -8.49
N ASP A 11 -21.38 -6.08 -7.88
CA ASP A 11 -20.05 -6.33 -7.32
C ASP A 11 -19.07 -6.34 -8.50
N THR A 12 -18.48 -5.18 -8.79
CA THR A 12 -17.29 -5.12 -9.63
C THR A 12 -16.26 -6.06 -9.02
N PRO A 13 -15.76 -7.08 -9.74
CA PRO A 13 -14.85 -8.04 -9.14
C PRO A 13 -13.62 -7.33 -8.60
N ASN A 14 -13.29 -7.55 -7.32
CA ASN A 14 -12.10 -7.01 -6.68
C ASN A 14 -10.86 -7.77 -7.18
N TYR A 15 -10.46 -7.53 -8.43
CA TYR A 15 -9.34 -8.21 -9.08
C TYR A 15 -8.02 -7.97 -8.33
N ALA A 16 -7.79 -6.75 -7.85
CA ALA A 16 -6.59 -6.42 -7.08
C ALA A 16 -6.55 -7.20 -5.75
N GLY A 17 -7.66 -7.24 -5.02
CA GLY A 17 -7.79 -8.03 -3.80
C GLY A 17 -7.59 -9.52 -4.03
N ASN A 18 -8.14 -10.08 -5.11
CA ASN A 18 -7.94 -11.49 -5.47
C ASN A 18 -6.46 -11.79 -5.77
N ILE A 19 -5.76 -10.92 -6.48
CA ILE A 19 -4.32 -11.07 -6.75
C ILE A 19 -3.51 -11.02 -5.45
N ILE A 20 -3.81 -10.06 -4.57
CA ILE A 20 -3.15 -9.93 -3.27
C ILE A 20 -3.35 -11.22 -2.46
N TYR A 21 -4.57 -11.74 -2.40
CA TYR A 21 -4.88 -12.97 -1.67
C TYR A 21 -4.11 -14.18 -2.23
N ILE A 22 -4.10 -14.34 -3.55
CA ILE A 22 -3.34 -15.40 -4.22
C ILE A 22 -1.85 -15.28 -3.87
N LEU A 23 -1.25 -14.11 -4.04
CA LEU A 23 0.18 -13.90 -3.79
C LEU A 23 0.54 -14.10 -2.31
N ALA A 24 -0.31 -13.64 -1.39
CA ALA A 24 -0.07 -13.79 0.04
C ALA A 24 -0.15 -15.25 0.52
N GLY A 25 -0.95 -16.08 -0.15
CA GLY A 25 -1.08 -17.51 0.12
C GLY A 25 0.04 -18.39 -0.46
N LEU A 26 0.89 -17.84 -1.35
CA LEU A 26 2.00 -18.60 -1.92
C LEU A 26 3.12 -18.82 -0.91
N PRO A 27 3.82 -19.97 -0.98
CA PRO A 27 5.10 -20.16 -0.30
C PRO A 27 6.10 -19.07 -0.70
N GLU A 28 6.96 -18.68 0.25
CA GLU A 28 7.88 -17.54 0.07
C GLU A 28 8.79 -17.68 -1.17
N PHE A 29 9.29 -18.89 -1.42
CA PHE A 29 10.17 -19.17 -2.56
C PHE A 29 9.48 -18.97 -3.94
N LEU A 30 8.15 -19.01 -3.99
CA LEU A 30 7.36 -18.66 -5.19
C LEU A 30 6.92 -17.21 -5.17
N ARG A 31 6.50 -16.73 -4.00
CA ARG A 31 5.99 -15.36 -3.81
C ARG A 31 7.03 -14.32 -4.21
N LYS A 32 8.26 -14.43 -3.71
CA LYS A 32 9.32 -13.44 -3.95
C LYS A 32 9.67 -13.26 -5.44
N PRO A 33 9.94 -14.30 -6.24
CA PRO A 33 10.20 -14.11 -7.68
C PRO A 33 8.97 -13.60 -8.44
N MET A 34 7.76 -14.04 -8.13
CA MET A 34 6.54 -13.54 -8.80
C MET A 34 6.32 -12.05 -8.53
N MET A 35 6.46 -11.61 -7.27
CA MET A 35 6.36 -10.19 -6.92
C MET A 35 7.46 -9.36 -7.55
N ARG A 36 8.69 -9.89 -7.63
CA ARG A 36 9.81 -9.19 -8.31
C ARG A 36 9.49 -8.93 -9.78
N ASN A 37 8.95 -9.93 -10.48
CA ASN A 37 8.54 -9.77 -11.88
C ASN A 37 7.45 -8.70 -12.01
N ARG A 38 6.45 -8.72 -11.11
CA ARG A 38 5.38 -7.72 -11.12
C ARG A 38 5.88 -6.31 -10.83
N LEU A 39 6.84 -6.15 -9.92
CA LEU A 39 7.49 -4.87 -9.66
C LEU A 39 8.31 -4.38 -10.86
N ASN A 40 9.04 -5.28 -11.52
CA ASN A 40 9.75 -4.93 -12.76
C ASN A 40 8.78 -4.46 -13.84
N GLU A 41 7.68 -5.17 -14.07
CA GLU A 41 6.60 -4.74 -14.98
C GLU A 41 6.07 -3.36 -14.59
N PHE A 42 5.74 -3.16 -13.30
CA PHE A 42 5.23 -1.90 -12.79
C PHE A 42 6.16 -0.71 -13.11
N PHE A 43 7.47 -0.88 -12.96
CA PHE A 43 8.42 0.20 -13.25
C PHE A 43 8.57 0.51 -14.75
N THR A 44 8.07 -0.36 -15.65
CA THR A 44 8.06 -0.11 -17.10
C THR A 44 6.77 0.54 -17.60
N LEU A 45 5.74 0.62 -16.75
CA LEU A 45 4.45 1.23 -17.11
C LEU A 45 4.56 2.75 -17.27
N GLN A 46 3.59 3.33 -17.99
CA GLN A 46 3.38 4.78 -17.99
C GLN A 46 2.84 5.24 -16.63
N ASP A 47 3.00 6.52 -16.31
CA ASP A 47 2.68 7.03 -14.98
C ASP A 47 1.18 6.95 -14.67
N GLU A 48 0.31 7.13 -15.67
CA GLU A 48 -1.13 6.95 -15.54
C GLU A 48 -1.49 5.52 -15.15
N ASP A 49 -0.88 4.53 -15.83
CA ASP A 49 -1.10 3.10 -15.56
C ASP A 49 -0.59 2.70 -14.18
N LYS A 50 0.54 3.27 -13.73
CA LYS A 50 1.05 3.05 -12.38
C LYS A 50 0.06 3.58 -11.34
N VAL A 51 -0.45 4.81 -11.54
CA VAL A 51 -1.42 5.43 -10.63
C VAL A 51 -2.71 4.62 -10.58
N GLU A 52 -3.22 4.14 -11.73
CA GLU A 52 -4.41 3.29 -11.78
C GLU A 52 -4.19 1.97 -11.05
N MET A 53 -3.05 1.31 -11.26
CA MET A 53 -2.74 0.05 -10.58
C MET A 53 -2.70 0.24 -9.06
N ILE A 54 -2.04 1.30 -8.57
CA ILE A 54 -1.96 1.59 -7.14
C ILE A 54 -3.32 1.99 -6.56
N ARG A 55 -4.14 2.74 -7.31
CA ARG A 55 -5.52 3.05 -6.93
C ARG A 55 -6.36 1.79 -6.73
N ASN A 56 -6.29 0.85 -7.66
CA ASN A 56 -7.01 -0.42 -7.54
C ASN A 56 -6.59 -1.22 -6.30
N VAL A 57 -5.30 -1.17 -5.92
CA VAL A 57 -4.81 -1.77 -4.67
C VAL A 57 -5.39 -1.04 -3.45
N VAL A 58 -5.24 0.28 -3.37
CA VAL A 58 -5.73 1.10 -2.25
C VAL A 58 -7.24 0.95 -2.06
N ASP A 59 -7.98 0.83 -3.15
CA ASP A 59 -9.43 0.63 -3.15
C ASP A 59 -9.85 -0.73 -2.59
N ALA A 60 -9.02 -1.75 -2.77
CA ALA A 60 -9.27 -3.09 -2.25
C ALA A 60 -9.00 -3.19 -0.75
N LEU A 61 -7.96 -2.51 -0.24
CA LEU A 61 -7.42 -2.69 1.12
C LEU A 61 -8.47 -2.68 2.25
N PRO A 62 -9.45 -1.74 2.30
CA PRO A 62 -10.42 -1.69 3.39
C PRO A 62 -11.30 -2.94 3.53
N SER A 63 -11.40 -3.75 2.49
CA SER A 63 -12.20 -4.99 2.47
C SER A 63 -11.39 -6.25 2.74
N MET A 64 -10.07 -6.13 2.93
CA MET A 64 -9.17 -7.27 3.02
C MET A 64 -8.83 -7.66 4.46
N ASP A 65 -8.42 -8.92 4.63
CA ASP A 65 -7.74 -9.36 5.85
C ASP A 65 -6.33 -8.74 5.92
N MET A 66 -6.15 -7.79 6.83
CA MET A 66 -4.89 -7.07 6.99
C MET A 66 -3.73 -7.97 7.45
N GLY A 67 -4.00 -9.10 8.11
CA GLY A 67 -2.97 -10.10 8.43
C GLY A 67 -2.40 -10.75 7.17
N THR A 68 -3.26 -11.07 6.19
CA THR A 68 -2.86 -11.56 4.87
C THR A 68 -2.11 -10.49 4.08
N VAL A 69 -2.60 -9.24 4.07
CA VAL A 69 -1.91 -8.13 3.41
C VAL A 69 -0.52 -7.91 4.00
N ALA A 70 -0.38 -7.95 5.33
CA ALA A 70 0.88 -7.76 6.04
C ALA A 70 1.96 -8.77 5.62
N LYS A 71 1.60 -10.04 5.38
CA LYS A 71 2.53 -11.07 4.88
C LYS A 71 3.09 -10.69 3.50
N LEU A 72 2.23 -10.20 2.61
CA LEU A 72 2.65 -9.76 1.28
C LEU A 72 3.48 -8.48 1.35
N PHE A 73 3.05 -7.54 2.18
CA PHE A 73 3.71 -6.25 2.41
C PHE A 73 5.16 -6.44 2.86
N LYS A 74 5.44 -7.41 3.75
CA LYS A 74 6.81 -7.73 4.18
C LYS A 74 7.72 -8.09 3.01
N THR A 75 7.32 -9.06 2.17
CA THR A 75 8.09 -9.45 0.99
C THR A 75 8.23 -8.30 -0.02
N TRP A 76 7.21 -7.46 -0.13
CA TRP A 76 7.25 -6.29 -0.99
C TRP A 76 8.30 -5.27 -0.54
N LEU A 77 8.39 -4.98 0.76
CA LEU A 77 9.39 -4.06 1.33
C LEU A 77 10.82 -4.59 1.17
N GLU A 78 11.04 -5.89 1.35
CA GLU A 78 12.34 -6.53 1.12
C GLU A 78 12.78 -6.37 -0.35
N LEU A 79 11.86 -6.60 -1.29
CA LEU A 79 12.15 -6.41 -2.72
C LEU A 79 12.45 -4.95 -3.06
N LEU A 80 11.68 -3.99 -2.52
CA LEU A 80 11.95 -2.58 -2.75
C LEU A 80 13.28 -2.11 -2.16
N HIS A 81 13.73 -2.73 -1.08
CA HIS A 81 15.08 -2.49 -0.57
C HIS A 81 16.13 -2.95 -1.59
N GLU A 82 15.97 -4.12 -2.19
CA GLU A 82 16.87 -4.64 -3.23
C GLU A 82 16.85 -3.81 -4.53
N PHE A 83 15.70 -3.19 -4.86
CA PHE A 83 15.56 -2.34 -6.05
C PHE A 83 16.23 -0.96 -5.92
N GLY A 84 16.64 -0.57 -4.73
CA GLY A 84 17.30 0.71 -4.47
C GLY A 84 16.33 1.87 -4.24
N ASP A 85 16.92 3.02 -3.91
CA ASP A 85 16.20 4.16 -3.33
C ASP A 85 15.29 4.85 -4.33
N ASP A 86 15.73 5.08 -5.56
CA ASP A 86 14.96 5.79 -6.58
C ASP A 86 13.63 5.07 -6.87
N LYS A 87 13.67 3.76 -7.06
CA LYS A 87 12.48 2.92 -7.31
C LYS A 87 11.56 2.89 -6.10
N ARG A 88 12.12 2.78 -4.89
CA ARG A 88 11.37 2.77 -3.64
C ARG A 88 10.69 4.11 -3.36
N ILE A 89 11.39 5.23 -3.58
CA ILE A 89 10.82 6.58 -3.46
C ILE A 89 9.74 6.79 -4.52
N SER A 90 9.98 6.42 -5.78
CA SER A 90 9.02 6.54 -6.87
C SER A 90 7.68 5.87 -6.55
N ILE A 91 7.71 4.61 -6.12
CA ILE A 91 6.46 3.88 -5.82
C ILE A 91 5.77 4.40 -4.55
N PHE A 92 6.52 4.81 -3.52
CA PHE A 92 5.94 5.42 -2.33
C PHE A 92 5.30 6.77 -2.61
N SER A 93 5.86 7.58 -3.50
CA SER A 93 5.24 8.85 -3.94
C SER A 93 3.88 8.61 -4.58
N ILE A 94 3.75 7.57 -5.41
CA ILE A 94 2.47 7.22 -6.05
C ILE A 94 1.45 6.80 -4.99
N TYR A 95 1.84 5.92 -4.05
CA TYR A 95 0.97 5.55 -2.93
C TYR A 95 0.52 6.78 -2.13
N ALA A 96 1.45 7.68 -1.78
CA ALA A 96 1.13 8.87 -1.00
C ALA A 96 0.12 9.77 -1.71
N ILE A 97 0.29 10.01 -3.01
CA ILE A 97 -0.64 10.83 -3.81
C ILE A 97 -2.02 10.17 -3.92
N VAL A 98 -2.06 8.86 -4.21
CA VAL A 98 -3.31 8.10 -4.35
C VAL A 98 -4.07 8.07 -3.03
N MET A 99 -3.37 7.77 -1.92
CA MET A 99 -3.96 7.75 -0.59
C MET A 99 -4.45 9.15 -0.19
N ALA A 100 -3.65 10.21 -0.34
CA ALA A 100 -4.06 11.59 -0.03
C ALA A 100 -5.35 12.01 -0.76
N SER A 101 -5.58 11.47 -1.95
CA SER A 101 -6.79 11.74 -2.76
C SER A 101 -8.00 10.88 -2.35
N ASN A 102 -7.83 9.92 -1.44
CA ASN A 102 -8.83 8.92 -1.02
C ASN A 102 -8.85 8.72 0.51
N VAL A 103 -8.77 9.80 1.29
CA VAL A 103 -8.66 9.74 2.76
C VAL A 103 -9.78 8.93 3.42
N GLU A 104 -11.01 8.98 2.89
CA GLU A 104 -12.14 8.17 3.39
C GLU A 104 -11.79 6.67 3.42
N LYS A 105 -11.07 6.16 2.40
CA LYS A 105 -10.64 4.77 2.35
C LYS A 105 -9.52 4.47 3.34
N ILE A 106 -8.57 5.40 3.49
CA ILE A 106 -7.48 5.28 4.46
C ILE A 106 -8.02 5.08 5.88
N THR A 107 -9.01 5.88 6.29
CA THR A 107 -9.57 5.82 7.64
C THR A 107 -10.24 4.48 7.99
N ARG A 108 -10.51 3.64 6.98
CA ARG A 108 -11.09 2.29 7.14
C ARG A 108 -10.04 1.18 7.17
N ILE A 109 -8.77 1.50 6.96
CA ILE A 109 -7.67 0.52 6.97
C ILE A 109 -7.13 0.38 8.39
N ASP A 110 -7.08 -0.85 8.88
CA ASP A 110 -6.28 -1.16 10.07
C ASP A 110 -4.80 -1.27 9.69
N PHE A 111 -4.03 -0.23 10.00
CA PHE A 111 -2.60 -0.16 9.70
C PHE A 111 -1.73 -0.94 10.70
N ALA A 112 -2.26 -1.36 11.85
CA ALA A 112 -1.43 -1.97 12.90
C ALA A 112 -0.68 -3.23 12.40
N PRO A 113 -1.29 -4.17 11.64
CA PRO A 113 -0.58 -5.31 11.08
C PRO A 113 0.54 -4.93 10.08
N LEU A 114 0.39 -3.81 9.36
CA LEU A 114 1.43 -3.34 8.43
C LEU A 114 2.61 -2.73 9.18
N VAL A 115 2.35 -2.00 10.25
CA VAL A 115 3.39 -1.43 11.13
C VAL A 115 4.15 -2.56 11.84
N GLU A 116 3.45 -3.56 12.35
CA GLU A 116 4.08 -4.76 12.93
C GLU A 116 4.96 -5.49 11.89
N ALA A 117 4.46 -5.70 10.67
CA ALA A 117 5.23 -6.30 9.60
C ALA A 117 6.50 -5.51 9.28
N LEU A 118 6.41 -4.18 9.19
CA LEU A 118 7.56 -3.29 8.99
C LEU A 118 8.57 -3.41 10.14
N ASN A 119 8.10 -3.44 11.39
CA ASN A 119 8.96 -3.54 12.56
C ASN A 119 9.68 -4.90 12.64
N SER A 120 9.06 -5.96 12.12
CA SER A 120 9.63 -7.31 12.05
C SER A 120 10.73 -7.50 10.98
N LEU A 121 10.99 -6.49 10.16
CA LEU A 121 12.04 -6.53 9.13
C LEU A 121 13.43 -6.26 9.72
N ASP A 122 14.44 -6.69 8.97
CA ASP A 122 15.84 -6.36 9.25
C ASP A 122 16.04 -4.85 9.37
N ALA A 123 16.96 -4.45 10.24
CA ALA A 123 17.19 -3.04 10.57
C ALA A 123 17.54 -2.20 9.33
N SER A 124 18.28 -2.76 8.36
CA SER A 124 18.62 -2.10 7.09
C SER A 124 17.38 -1.84 6.24
N VAL A 125 16.52 -2.86 6.04
CA VAL A 125 15.28 -2.76 5.26
C VAL A 125 14.33 -1.77 5.92
N ARG A 126 14.16 -1.86 7.24
CA ARG A 126 13.30 -0.95 8.02
C ARG A 126 13.79 0.49 7.93
N SER A 127 15.08 0.73 8.14
CA SER A 127 15.67 2.09 8.08
C SER A 127 15.57 2.70 6.68
N ALA A 128 15.88 1.92 5.64
CA ALA A 128 15.76 2.36 4.26
C ALA A 128 14.31 2.68 3.87
N THR A 129 13.36 1.87 4.34
CA THR A 129 11.93 2.06 4.11
C THR A 129 11.41 3.32 4.79
N THR A 130 11.66 3.49 6.10
CA THR A 130 11.18 4.65 6.85
C THR A 130 11.83 5.94 6.35
N SER A 131 13.11 5.91 5.97
CA SER A 131 13.79 7.05 5.36
C SER A 131 13.14 7.46 4.03
N SER A 132 12.78 6.50 3.18
CA SER A 132 12.06 6.80 1.93
C SER A 132 10.65 7.33 2.18
N MET A 133 9.91 6.79 3.15
CA MET A 133 8.59 7.32 3.53
C MET A 133 8.68 8.77 4.03
N LYS A 134 9.67 9.08 4.90
CA LYS A 134 9.95 10.45 5.36
C LYS A 134 10.28 11.37 4.21
N HIS A 135 11.17 10.94 3.32
CA HIS A 135 11.54 11.70 2.15
C HIS A 135 10.33 12.02 1.27
N VAL A 136 9.47 11.04 0.98
CA VAL A 136 8.24 11.26 0.21
C VAL A 136 7.33 12.27 0.92
N LEU A 137 7.05 12.08 2.21
CA LEU A 137 6.19 13.00 2.96
C LEU A 137 6.75 14.44 2.99
N GLN A 138 8.06 14.61 3.05
CA GLN A 138 8.69 15.94 3.02
C GLN A 138 8.58 16.63 1.66
N ASN A 139 8.47 15.87 0.56
CA ASN A 139 8.54 16.39 -0.82
C ASN A 139 7.18 16.42 -1.55
N ILE A 140 6.12 15.82 -0.99
CA ILE A 140 4.77 15.99 -1.54
C ILE A 140 4.18 17.35 -1.15
N ASP A 141 3.20 17.80 -1.94
CA ASP A 141 2.42 19.00 -1.67
C ASP A 141 1.86 19.03 -0.24
N GLU A 142 1.87 20.21 0.38
CA GLU A 142 1.52 20.37 1.79
C GLU A 142 0.06 19.98 2.08
N GLU A 143 -0.87 20.30 1.18
CA GLU A 143 -2.27 19.92 1.33
C GLU A 143 -2.41 18.40 1.26
N LYS A 144 -1.81 17.76 0.25
CA LYS A 144 -1.80 16.29 0.13
C LYS A 144 -1.17 15.61 1.34
N ARG A 145 -0.08 16.17 1.87
CA ARG A 145 0.55 15.68 3.10
C ARG A 145 -0.40 15.71 4.28
N ARG A 146 -1.05 16.86 4.52
CA ARG A 146 -2.03 17.00 5.62
C ARG A 146 -3.17 16.01 5.47
N MET A 147 -3.71 15.86 4.26
CA MET A 147 -4.79 14.92 3.96
C MET A 147 -4.37 13.47 4.26
N LEU A 148 -3.21 13.04 3.76
CA LEU A 148 -2.69 11.69 4.00
C LEU A 148 -2.53 11.40 5.49
N LEU A 149 -1.85 12.29 6.23
CA LEU A 149 -1.58 12.10 7.65
C LEU A 149 -2.87 12.10 8.48
N SER A 150 -3.89 12.88 8.10
CA SER A 150 -5.19 12.90 8.78
C SER A 150 -5.94 11.56 8.74
N GLY A 151 -5.61 10.70 7.76
CA GLY A 151 -6.22 9.38 7.60
C GLY A 151 -5.58 8.28 8.44
N ILE A 152 -4.41 8.54 9.05
CA ILE A 152 -3.61 7.53 9.77
C ILE A 152 -3.64 7.84 11.28
N PRO A 153 -3.87 6.84 12.15
CA PRO A 153 -3.84 7.06 13.61
C PRO A 153 -2.52 7.66 14.12
N GLU A 154 -2.62 8.67 14.99
CA GLU A 154 -1.47 9.44 15.52
C GLU A 154 -0.46 8.57 16.29
N ASN A 155 -0.90 7.51 16.96
CA ASN A 155 0.02 6.58 17.62
C ASN A 155 0.92 5.85 16.62
N LEU A 156 0.40 5.48 15.44
CA LEU A 156 1.17 4.81 14.39
C LEU A 156 2.12 5.80 13.70
N LEU A 157 1.68 7.04 13.48
CA LEU A 157 2.56 8.09 12.96
C LEU A 157 3.76 8.33 13.88
N ARG A 158 3.53 8.40 15.19
CA ARG A 158 4.61 8.53 16.19
C ARG A 158 5.55 7.34 16.19
N GLU A 159 5.02 6.12 16.14
CA GLU A 159 5.81 4.89 16.08
C GLU A 159 6.73 4.84 14.86
N LEU A 160 6.26 5.34 13.71
CA LEU A 160 7.05 5.44 12.48
C LEU A 160 7.98 6.68 12.45
N GLY A 161 7.90 7.55 13.45
CA GLY A 161 8.60 8.84 13.48
C GLY A 161 8.19 9.76 12.34
N LEU A 162 6.90 9.74 11.97
CA LEU A 162 6.26 10.52 10.91
C LEU A 162 5.27 11.57 11.44
N SER A 163 5.07 11.64 12.76
CA SER A 163 4.27 12.70 13.38
C SER A 163 4.92 14.07 13.16
N ALA A 164 4.08 15.09 12.97
CA ALA A 164 4.50 16.49 12.80
C ALA A 164 5.14 17.07 14.08
#